data_AF-A0A7W6G0G6-F1
#
_entry.id   AF-A0A7W6G0G6-F1
#
_cell.length_a   1.000
_cell.length_b   1.000
_cell.length_c   1.000
_cell.angle_alpha   90.00
_cell.angle_beta   90.00
_cell.angle_gamma   90.00
#
_symmetry.space_group_name_H-M   'P 1'
#
loop_
_entity.id
_entity.type
_entity.pdbx_description
1 polymer ?
#
loop_
_entity_poly.entity_id
_entity_poly.type
_entity_poly.pdbx_seq_one_letter_code
_entity_poly.pdbx_strand_id
1 'polypeptide(L)' 'MQERTQDELKIISSMADTMLDLGEGCTEEQLANRFTRAEIKTYSEEARTVAYRKADRIAA' A
#
# COMPACT_ATOMS: atom_id res chain seq x y z
N MET A 1 15.05 8.73 11.10
CA MET A 1 13.92 8.41 10.20
C MET A 1 13.40 9.74 9.70
N GLN A 2 13.30 9.96 8.39
CA GLN A 2 12.56 11.11 7.90
C GLN A 2 11.08 10.90 8.26
N GLU A 3 10.45 11.89 8.87
CA GLU A 3 9.01 11.87 9.08
C GLU A 3 8.33 11.92 7.71
N ARG A 4 7.50 10.90 7.42
CA ARG A 4 6.69 10.86 6.20
C ARG A 4 5.77 12.08 6.21
N THR A 5 5.68 12.76 5.08
CA THR A 5 4.70 13.84 4.93
C THR A 5 3.29 13.27 4.91
N GLN A 6 2.29 14.13 5.16
CA GLN A 6 0.89 13.70 5.15
C GLN A 6 0.46 13.14 3.78
N ASP A 7 1.05 13.62 2.69
CA ASP A 7 0.74 13.12 1.35
C ASP A 7 1.36 11.75 1.08
N GLU A 8 2.56 11.49 1.58
CA GLU A 8 3.15 10.15 1.53
C GLU A 8 2.33 9.13 2.32
N LEU A 9 1.83 9.51 3.51
CA LEU A 9 0.95 8.66 4.30
C LEU A 9 -0.36 8.33 3.56
N LYS A 10 -0.90 9.29 2.79
CA LYS A 10 -2.07 9.02 1.93
C LYS A 10 -1.73 8.03 0.81
N ILE A 11 -0.58 8.17 0.17
CA ILE A 11 -0.13 7.23 -0.87
C ILE A 11 -0.01 5.81 -0.28
N ILE A 12 0.66 5.67 0.86
CA ILE A 12 0.82 4.39 1.55
C ILE A 12 -0.54 3.79 1.90
N SER A 13 -1.46 4.55 2.49
CA SER A 13 -2.79 4.04 2.84
C SER A 13 -3.58 3.64 1.59
N SER A 14 -3.57 4.46 0.54
CA SER A 14 -4.30 4.19 -0.69
C SER A 14 -3.76 2.96 -1.43
N MET A 15 -2.44 2.77 -1.39
CA MET A 15 -1.79 1.58 -1.93
C MET A 15 -2.14 0.34 -1.12
N ALA A 16 -2.18 0.45 0.22
CA ALA A 16 -2.62 -0.62 1.10
C ALA A 16 -4.07 -1.02 0.83
N ASP A 17 -4.97 -0.04 0.68
CA ASP A 17 -6.38 -0.29 0.33
C ASP A 17 -6.49 -0.96 -1.04
N THR A 18 -5.71 -0.52 -2.03
CA THR A 18 -5.65 -1.17 -3.34
C THR A 18 -5.13 -2.62 -3.25
N MET A 19 -4.13 -2.89 -2.40
CA MET A 19 -3.63 -4.26 -2.17
C MET A 19 -4.70 -5.15 -1.53
N LEU A 20 -5.53 -4.60 -0.62
CA LEU A 20 -6.65 -5.33 -0.03
C LEU A 20 -7.74 -5.62 -1.05
N ASP A 21 -8.09 -4.64 -1.89
CA ASP A 21 -9.08 -4.80 -2.96
C ASP A 21 -8.66 -5.85 -3.99
N LEU A 22 -7.36 -5.91 -4.31
CA LEU A 22 -6.79 -6.88 -5.25
C LEU A 22 -6.61 -8.28 -4.65
N GLY A 23 -6.55 -8.38 -3.31
CA GLY A 23 -6.39 -9.63 -2.58
C GLY A 23 -4.96 -10.16 -2.51
N GLU A 24 -4.81 -11.38 -1.96
CA GLU A 24 -3.51 -12.06 -1.89
C GLU A 24 -2.94 -12.29 -3.30
N GLY A 25 -1.67 -11.90 -3.49
CA GLY A 25 -0.97 -12.05 -4.76
C GLY A 25 -0.96 -10.81 -5.66
N CYS A 26 -1.44 -9.65 -5.17
CA CYS A 26 -1.30 -8.36 -5.84
C CYS A 26 0.12 -8.16 -6.41
N THR A 27 0.21 -7.93 -7.73
CA THR A 27 1.49 -7.71 -8.44
C THR A 27 1.81 -6.22 -8.60
N GLU A 28 3.08 -5.90 -8.83
CA GLU A 28 3.49 -4.52 -9.15
C GLU A 28 2.81 -3.98 -10.41
N GLU A 29 2.51 -4.82 -11.40
CA GLU A 29 1.78 -4.40 -12.61
C GLU A 29 0.36 -3.95 -12.29
N GLN A 30 -0.32 -4.61 -11.36
CA GLN A 30 -1.66 -4.20 -10.94
C GLN A 30 -1.62 -2.87 -10.19
N LEU A 31 -0.59 -2.65 -9.36
CA LEU A 31 -0.37 -1.37 -8.68
C LEU A 31 0.03 -0.26 -9.66
N ALA A 32 0.76 -0.59 -10.73
CA ALA A 32 1.21 0.37 -11.74
C ALA A 32 0.05 1.02 -12.53
N ASN A 33 -1.16 0.47 -12.44
CA ASN A 33 -2.38 1.10 -12.99
C ASN A 33 -2.83 2.34 -12.20
N ARG A 34 -2.43 2.46 -10.92
CA ARG A 34 -2.87 3.53 -10.01
C ARG A 34 -1.72 4.35 -9.43
N PHE A 35 -0.52 3.78 -9.37
CA PHE A 35 0.65 4.40 -8.75
C PHE A 35 1.82 4.43 -9.72
N THR A 36 2.69 5.42 -9.57
CA THR A 36 3.94 5.47 -10.33
C THR A 36 4.90 4.37 -9.85
N ARG A 37 5.80 3.92 -10.72
CA ARG A 37 6.84 2.95 -10.35
C ARG A 37 7.72 3.43 -9.19
N ALA A 38 7.96 4.74 -9.11
CA ALA A 38 8.73 5.35 -8.02
C ALA A 38 7.99 5.23 -6.68
N GLU A 39 6.67 5.49 -6.68
CA GLU A 39 5.84 5.32 -5.49
C GLU A 39 5.74 3.86 -5.08
N ILE A 40 5.51 2.94 -6.02
CA ILE A 40 5.46 1.50 -5.73
C ILE A 40 6.76 1.05 -5.09
N LYS A 41 7.91 1.40 -5.66
CA LYS A 41 9.21 1.03 -5.11
C LYS A 41 9.47 1.63 -3.72
N THR A 42 9.00 2.85 -3.47
CA THR A 42 9.26 3.58 -2.22
C THR A 42 8.30 3.21 -1.09
N TYR A 43 7.05 2.87 -1.43
CA TYR A 43 5.95 2.75 -0.46
C TYR A 43 5.32 1.35 -0.39
N SER A 44 5.59 0.45 -1.33
CA SER A 44 4.92 -0.86 -1.37
C SER A 44 5.15 -1.73 -0.13
N GLU A 45 6.33 -1.68 0.47
CA GLU A 45 6.64 -2.46 1.68
C GLU A 45 5.84 -1.96 2.90
N GLU A 46 5.79 -0.64 3.09
CA GLU A 46 4.97 0.00 4.13
C GLU A 46 3.49 -0.22 3.87
N ALA A 47 3.04 -0.04 2.62
CA ALA A 47 1.66 -0.27 2.21
C ALA A 47 1.22 -1.70 2.48
N ARG A 48 2.08 -2.68 2.18
CA ARG A 48 1.81 -4.10 2.47
C ARG A 48 1.68 -4.36 3.97
N THR A 49 2.54 -3.74 4.79
CA THR A 49 2.42 -3.81 6.26
C THR A 49 1.11 -3.21 6.76
N VAL A 50 0.70 -2.07 6.21
CA VAL A 50 -0.59 -1.43 6.54
C VAL A 50 -1.77 -2.30 6.09
N ALA A 51 -1.69 -2.89 4.90
CA ALA A 51 -2.71 -3.80 4.37
C ALA A 51 -2.88 -5.01 5.29
N TYR A 52 -1.80 -5.68 5.70
CA TYR A 52 -1.88 -6.79 6.65
C TYR A 52 -2.52 -6.39 7.97
N ARG A 53 -2.10 -5.28 8.58
CA ARG A 53 -2.73 -4.78 9.83
C ARG A 53 -4.21 -4.46 9.67
N LYS A 54 -4.63 -3.96 8.51
CA LYS A 54 -6.03 -3.69 8.19
C LYS A 54 -6.81 -5.00 8.00
N ALA A 55 -6.25 -5.98 7.28
CA ALA A 55 -6.84 -7.30 7.10
C ALA A 55 -7.03 -8.02 8.43
N ASP A 56 -6.02 -8.02 9.31
CA ASP A 56 -6.09 -8.62 10.64
C ASP A 56 -7.20 -7.99 11.49
N ARG A 57 -7.43 -6.68 11.36
CA ARG A 57 -8.52 -5.98 12.06
C ARG A 57 -9.90 -6.34 11.49
N ILE A 58 -9.99 -6.63 10.21
CA ILE A 58 -11.26 -7.04 9.56
C ILE A 58 -11.59 -8.50 9.90
N ALA A 59 -10.57 -9.34 10.09
CA ALA A 59 -10.72 -10.76 10.39
C ALA A 59 -10.98 -11.07 11.89
N ALA A 60 -10.79 -10.09 12.78
CA ALA A 60 -11.01 -10.19 14.23
C ALA A 60 -12.43 -9.78 14.65
#